data_AF-I2NCT6-F1
#
_entry.id   AF-I2NCT6-F1
#
_cell.length_a   1.000
_cell.length_b   1.000
_cell.length_c   1.000
_cell.angle_alpha   90.00
_cell.angle_beta   90.00
_cell.angle_gamma   90.00
#
_symmetry.space_group_name_H-M   'P 1'
#
loop_
_entity.id
_entity.type
_entity.pdbx_description
1 polymer ?
#
loop_
_entity_poly.entity_id
_entity_poly.type
_entity_poly.pdbx_seq_one_letter_code
_entity_poly.pdbx_strand_id
1 'polypeptide(L)'
;MARKELTLDAMKIADSIRNQSVRVKDCHVAEAIGVDAATICRFKAEHLDKFCAYLDYLGLTVVEKGLTNLSDRELDALKLLASKGIENVGK
;
A
#
# COMPACT_ATOMS: atom_id res chain seq x y z
N MET A 1 -0.11 -13.83 14.32
CA MET A 1 -0.33 -14.29 12.94
C MET A 1 1.02 -14.25 12.26
N ALA A 2 1.52 -15.41 11.83
CA ALA A 2 2.72 -15.44 11.03
C ALA A 2 2.39 -14.92 9.63
N ARG A 3 3.33 -14.28 8.94
CA ARG A 3 3.17 -13.76 7.56
C ARG A 3 2.53 -14.76 6.57
N LYS A 4 2.60 -16.07 6.86
CA LYS A 4 1.96 -17.17 6.13
C LYS A 4 0.42 -17.20 6.17
N GLU A 5 -0.22 -16.46 7.07
CA GLU A 5 -1.69 -16.41 7.23
C GLU A 5 -2.34 -15.19 6.56
N LEU A 6 -1.55 -14.32 5.92
CA LEU A 6 -2.04 -13.12 5.25
C LEU A 6 -2.34 -13.42 3.77
N THR A 7 -3.40 -12.78 3.25
CA THR A 7 -3.65 -12.73 1.80
C THR A 7 -2.50 -11.99 1.09
N LEU A 8 -2.31 -12.27 -0.20
CA LEU A 8 -1.27 -11.59 -1.00
C LEU A 8 -1.41 -10.06 -0.95
N ASP A 9 -2.62 -9.55 -0.91
CA ASP A 9 -2.89 -8.11 -0.91
C ASP A 9 -2.67 -7.49 0.48
N ALA A 10 -3.04 -8.17 1.57
CA ALA A 10 -2.65 -7.74 2.92
C ALA A 10 -1.12 -7.66 3.09
N MET A 11 -0.37 -8.59 2.47
CA MET A 11 1.10 -8.55 2.47
C MET A 11 1.63 -7.33 1.70
N LYS A 12 1.06 -7.00 0.53
CA LYS A 12 1.44 -5.80 -0.24
C LYS A 12 1.18 -4.51 0.54
N ILE A 13 0.04 -4.42 1.23
CA ILE A 13 -0.29 -3.28 2.09
C ILE A 13 0.75 -3.14 3.20
N ALA A 14 1.07 -4.24 3.89
CA ALA A 14 2.04 -4.23 4.98
C ALA A 14 3.45 -3.84 4.51
N ASP A 15 3.89 -4.36 3.36
CA ASP A 15 5.19 -4.01 2.76
C ASP A 15 5.24 -2.53 2.35
N SER A 16 4.15 -1.99 1.78
CA SER A 16 4.04 -0.56 1.44
C SER A 16 4.17 0.33 2.68
N ILE A 17 3.43 0.02 3.75
CA ILE A 17 3.50 0.78 5.00
C ILE A 17 4.89 0.69 5.63
N ARG A 18 5.51 -0.51 5.65
CA ARG A 18 6.88 -0.69 6.19
C ARG A 18 7.88 0.14 5.41
N ASN A 19 7.87 0.07 4.09
CA ASN A 19 8.80 0.81 3.23
C ASN A 19 8.70 2.32 3.46
N GLN A 20 7.49 2.85 3.63
CA GLN A 20 7.30 4.28 3.94
C GLN A 20 7.65 4.62 5.38
N SER A 21 7.38 3.72 6.34
CA SER A 21 7.74 3.93 7.74
C SER A 21 9.26 3.98 7.99
N VAL A 22 10.08 3.45 7.07
CA VAL A 22 11.55 3.60 7.12
C VAL A 22 11.99 5.02 6.75
N ARG A 23 11.21 5.71 5.89
CA ARG A 23 11.54 7.05 5.39
C ARG A 23 11.13 8.16 6.36
N VAL A 24 10.30 7.85 7.35
CA VAL A 24 9.75 8.82 8.30
C VAL A 24 10.10 8.40 9.72
N LYS A 25 10.54 9.35 10.55
CA LYS A 25 10.82 9.07 11.97
C LYS A 25 9.52 8.88 12.74
N ASP A 26 9.48 7.84 13.57
CA ASP A 26 8.32 7.52 14.42
C ASP A 26 7.90 8.66 15.33
N CYS A 27 8.84 9.49 15.79
CA CYS A 27 8.55 10.66 16.61
C CYS A 27 7.68 11.71 15.90
N HIS A 28 7.88 11.92 14.60
CA HIS A 28 7.08 12.87 13.82
C HIS A 28 5.67 12.34 13.55
N VAL A 29 5.55 11.02 13.31
CA VAL A 29 4.25 10.38 13.17
C VAL A 29 3.50 10.46 14.49
N ALA A 30 4.14 10.06 15.59
CA ALA A 30 3.60 10.07 16.94
C ALA A 30 3.04 11.46 17.33
N GLU A 31 3.80 12.52 17.07
CA GLU A 31 3.36 13.91 17.28
C GLU A 31 2.13 14.26 16.43
N ALA A 32 2.10 13.90 15.14
CA ALA A 32 1.01 14.23 14.24
C ALA A 32 -0.31 13.52 14.57
N ILE A 33 -0.26 12.29 15.11
CA ILE A 33 -1.45 11.51 15.48
C ILE A 33 -1.79 11.55 16.98
N GLY A 34 -0.99 12.27 17.79
CA GLY A 34 -1.24 12.47 19.21
C GLY A 34 -0.98 11.24 20.09
N VAL A 35 0.03 10.43 19.75
CA VAL A 35 0.45 9.28 20.56
C VAL A 35 1.94 9.38 20.90
N ASP A 36 2.44 8.54 21.79
CA ASP A 36 3.87 8.44 22.04
C ASP A 36 4.57 7.55 20.99
N ALA A 37 5.86 7.80 20.77
CA ALA A 37 6.65 7.04 19.79
C ALA A 37 6.77 5.55 20.13
N ALA A 38 6.69 5.16 21.42
CA ALA A 38 6.75 3.76 21.82
C ALA A 38 5.47 3.01 21.45
N THR A 39 4.32 3.68 21.42
CA THR A 39 3.06 3.15 20.89
C THR A 39 3.16 2.87 19.40
N ILE A 40 3.77 3.75 18.60
CA ILE A 40 4.02 3.50 17.17
C ILE A 40 4.97 2.32 16.96
N CYS A 41 6.03 2.24 17.76
CA CYS A 41 6.97 1.12 17.70
C CYS A 41 6.28 -0.22 17.98
N ARG A 42 5.47 -0.30 19.05
CA ARG A 42 4.66 -1.48 19.39
C ARG A 42 3.63 -1.82 18.32
N PHE A 43 2.95 -0.82 17.77
CA PHE A 43 1.99 -1.03 16.68
C PHE A 43 2.64 -1.70 15.47
N LYS A 44 3.80 -1.23 15.02
CA LYS A 44 4.52 -1.82 13.88
C LYS A 44 4.97 -3.26 14.13
N ALA A 45 5.37 -3.58 15.36
CA ALA A 45 5.84 -4.91 15.72
C ALA A 45 4.70 -5.93 15.89
N GLU A 46 3.58 -5.53 16.51
CA GLU A 46 2.58 -6.48 17.01
C GLU A 46 1.23 -6.44 16.26
N HIS A 47 0.89 -5.27 15.70
CA HIS A 47 -0.46 -5.00 15.20
C HIS A 47 -0.54 -4.68 13.71
N LEU A 48 0.55 -4.21 13.10
CA LEU A 48 0.56 -3.78 11.70
C LEU A 48 0.05 -4.86 10.75
N ASP A 49 0.54 -6.10 10.88
CA ASP A 49 0.11 -7.20 10.00
C ASP A 49 -1.39 -7.52 10.16
N LYS A 50 -1.91 -7.46 11.40
CA LYS A 50 -3.35 -7.67 11.67
C LYS A 50 -4.18 -6.53 11.10
N PHE A 51 -3.70 -5.30 11.21
CA PHE A 51 -4.35 -4.13 10.66
C PHE A 51 -4.39 -4.18 9.12
N CYS A 52 -3.31 -4.63 8.48
CA CYS A 52 -3.28 -4.80 7.03
C CYS A 52 -4.25 -5.90 6.55
N ALA A 53 -4.35 -7.01 7.28
CA ALA A 53 -5.37 -8.03 7.03
C ALA A 53 -6.79 -7.49 7.16
N TYR A 54 -7.02 -6.62 8.15
CA TYR A 54 -8.31 -5.97 8.34
C TYR A 54 -8.65 -5.01 7.21
N LEU A 55 -7.69 -4.23 6.72
CA LEU A 55 -7.88 -3.35 5.55
C LEU A 55 -8.24 -4.16 4.30
N ASP A 56 -7.53 -5.25 4.05
CA ASP A 56 -7.82 -6.14 2.93
C ASP A 56 -9.22 -6.77 3.03
N TYR A 57 -9.60 -7.22 4.23
CA TYR A 57 -10.95 -7.73 4.49
C TYR A 57 -12.05 -6.70 4.20
N LEU A 58 -11.79 -5.41 4.43
CA LEU A 58 -12.69 -4.32 4.10
C LEU A 58 -12.63 -3.90 2.61
N GLY A 59 -11.77 -4.52 1.80
CA GLY A 59 -11.55 -4.14 0.40
C GLY A 59 -10.84 -2.80 0.24
N LEU A 60 -10.06 -2.38 1.23
CA LEU A 60 -9.33 -1.11 1.22
C LEU A 60 -7.89 -1.30 0.76
N THR A 61 -7.46 -0.44 -0.16
CA THR A 61 -6.09 -0.42 -0.67
C THR A 61 -5.33 0.77 -0.11
N VAL A 62 -4.06 0.57 0.23
CA VAL A 62 -3.15 1.65 0.63
C VAL A 62 -2.26 2.02 -0.55
N VAL A 63 -2.25 3.31 -0.89
CA VAL A 63 -1.40 3.89 -1.95
C VAL A 63 -0.67 5.11 -1.44
N GLU A 64 0.49 5.41 -2.01
CA GLU A 64 1.23 6.61 -1.65
C GLU A 64 0.45 7.86 -2.05
N LYS A 65 0.45 8.85 -1.15
CA LYS A 65 -0.24 10.11 -1.38
C LYS A 65 0.38 10.85 -2.57
N GLY A 66 -0.42 11.14 -3.58
CA GLY A 66 0.01 11.83 -4.81
C GLY A 66 0.18 10.91 -6.02
N LEU A 67 0.06 9.59 -5.87
CA LEU A 67 -0.14 8.69 -7.01
C LEU A 67 -1.59 8.80 -7.48
N THR A 68 -1.76 9.01 -8.78
CA THR A 68 -3.08 8.97 -9.42
C THR A 68 -3.55 7.52 -9.44
N ASN A 69 -4.60 7.21 -8.68
CA ASN A 69 -5.28 5.93 -8.81
C ASN A 69 -6.02 5.93 -10.14
N LEU A 70 -5.50 5.17 -11.11
CA LEU A 70 -6.23 4.90 -12.34
C LEU A 70 -7.37 3.94 -12.00
N SER A 71 -8.58 4.30 -12.42
CA SER A 71 -9.69 3.35 -12.43
C SER A 71 -9.38 2.20 -13.38
N ASP A 72 -9.99 1.03 -13.16
CA ASP A 72 -9.82 -0.14 -14.04
C ASP A 72 -10.11 0.21 -15.51
N ARG A 73 -11.07 1.11 -15.76
CA ARG A 73 -11.41 1.59 -17.09
C ARG A 73 -10.29 2.39 -17.74
N GLU A 74 -9.63 3.28 -16.99
CA GLU A 74 -8.49 4.06 -17.49
C GLU A 74 -7.28 3.16 -17.75
N LEU A 75 -7.09 2.17 -16.89
CA LEU A 75 -6.02 1.19 -17.01
C LEU A 75 -6.23 0.29 -18.25
N ASP A 76 -7.46 -0.13 -18.52
CA ASP A 76 -7.80 -0.88 -19.74
C ASP A 76 -7.74 -0.02 -21.00
N ALA A 77 -8.13 1.26 -20.92
CA ALA A 77 -7.93 2.21 -22.02
C ALA A 77 -6.44 2.41 -22.34
N LEU A 78 -5.59 2.49 -21.32
CA LEU A 78 -4.13 2.57 -21.46
C LEU A 78 -3.55 1.31 -22.09
N LYS A 79 -3.96 0.11 -21.65
CA LYS A 79 -3.56 -1.15 -22.29
C LYS A 79 -3.95 -1.16 -23.77
N LEU A 80 -5.18 -0.78 -24.09
CA LEU A 80 -5.68 -0.75 -25.46
C LEU A 80 -4.90 0.22 -26.35
N LEU A 81 -4.58 1.41 -25.84
CA LEU A 81 -3.73 2.39 -26.52
C LEU A 81 -2.31 1.84 -26.76
N ALA A 82 -1.70 1.23 -25.75
CA ALA A 82 -0.37 0.64 -25.85
C ALA A 82 -0.33 -0.50 -26.89
N SER A 83 -1.33 -1.39 -26.88
CA SER A 83 -1.45 -2.48 -27.86
C SER A 83 -1.55 -1.96 -29.29
N LYS A 84 -2.38 -0.94 -29.54
CA LYS A 84 -2.49 -0.30 -30.86
C LYS A 84 -1.21 0.40 -31.30
N GLY A 85 -0.46 0.96 -30.35
CA GLY A 85 0.85 1.57 -30.60
C GLY A 85 1.88 0.53 -31.08
N ILE A 86 1.96 -0.62 -30.40
CA ILE A 86 2.87 -1.72 -30.78
C ILE A 86 2.52 -2.25 -32.18
N GLU A 87 1.24 -2.43 -32.47
CA GLU A 87 0.77 -2.87 -33.80
C GLU A 87 1.12 -1.89 -34.92
N ASN A 88 1.22 -0.60 -34.62
CA ASN A 88 1.57 0.44 -35.60
C ASN A 88 3.07 0.76 -35.70
N VAL A 89 3.88 0.44 -34.68
CA VAL A 89 5.35 0.62 -34.72
C VAL A 89 6.04 -0.53 -35.48
N GLY A 90 5.36 -1.66 -35.68
CA GLY A 90 5.83 -2.80 -36.47
C GLY A 90 5.54 -2.75 -37.97
N LYS A 91 5.01 -1.63 -38.50
CA LYS A 91 4.81 -1.37 -39.94
C LYS A 91 5.73 -0.25 -40.40
#